data_AF-A0A2R6LE13-F1
#
_entry.id   AF-A0A2R6LE13-F1
#
_cell.length_a   1.000
_cell.length_b   1.000
_cell.length_c   1.000
_cell.angle_alpha   90.00
_cell.angle_beta   90.00
_cell.angle_gamma   90.00
#
_symmetry.space_group_name_H-M   'P 1'
#
loop_
_entity.id
_entity.type
_entity.pdbx_description
1 polymer ?
#
loop_
_entity_poly.entity_id
_entity_poly.type
_entity_poly.pdbx_seq_one_letter_code
_entity_poly.pdbx_strand_id
1 'polypeptide(L)'
;RPDVEWHKGEAVCELVDDGERASAVYVGDDVTDEDAFEALENRSCRSVSVLVGNRPSAADYRVHDVGGVRAFLAWLADEVHLAGGPPDSDAGP
;
A
#
# COMPACT_ATOMS: atom_id res chain seq x y z
N ARG A 1 18.94 16.04 5.45
CA ARG A 1 17.51 15.71 5.67
C ARG A 1 16.75 16.61 4.70
N PRO A 2 16.11 16.11 3.63
CA PRO A 2 15.30 16.98 2.82
C PRO A 2 13.96 17.22 3.54
N ASP A 3 13.63 18.50 3.65
CA ASP A 3 12.42 19.08 4.24
C ASP A 3 11.36 19.15 3.13
N VAL A 4 10.87 17.99 2.71
CA VAL A 4 9.73 17.96 1.79
C VAL A 4 8.59 17.27 2.51
N GLU A 5 7.69 18.11 3.01
CA GLU A 5 6.31 17.81 3.37
C GLU A 5 5.58 17.37 2.09
N TRP A 6 6.00 16.26 1.49
CA TRP A 6 5.15 15.54 0.55
C TRP A 6 3.98 15.06 1.39
N HIS A 7 2.79 15.58 1.15
CA HIS A 7 1.55 14.98 1.64
C HIS A 7 1.48 13.59 1.02
N LYS A 8 2.04 12.57 1.72
CA LYS A 8 2.33 11.24 1.17
C LYS A 8 1.10 10.59 0.55
N GLY A 9 -0.09 10.85 1.09
CA GLY A 9 -1.38 10.40 0.53
C GLY A 9 -1.71 11.03 -0.83
N GLU A 10 -1.31 12.27 -1.09
CA GLU A 10 -1.50 12.94 -2.37
C GLU A 10 -0.63 12.31 -3.46
N ALA A 11 0.64 12.00 -3.14
CA ALA A 11 1.53 11.28 -4.07
C ALA A 11 1.00 9.88 -4.43
N VAL A 12 0.37 9.18 -3.48
CA VAL A 12 -0.27 7.88 -3.75
C VAL A 12 -1.47 8.05 -4.68
N CYS A 13 -2.27 9.09 -4.49
CA CYS A 13 -3.40 9.38 -5.39
C CYS A 13 -2.94 9.74 -6.79
N GLU A 14 -1.89 10.57 -6.92
CA GLU A 14 -1.29 10.93 -8.22
C GLU A 14 -0.76 9.69 -8.97
N LEU A 15 -0.14 8.74 -8.24
CA LEU A 15 0.32 7.47 -8.83
C LEU A 15 -0.83 6.55 -9.29
N VAL A 16 -2.00 6.65 -8.67
CA VAL A 16 -3.17 5.81 -9.00
C VAL A 16 -4.00 6.41 -10.14
N ASP A 17 -4.03 7.73 -10.28
CA ASP A 17 -4.84 8.44 -11.28
C ASP A 17 -4.22 8.39 -12.70
N ASP A 18 -2.94 8.06 -12.83
CA ASP A 18 -2.17 8.11 -14.09
C ASP A 18 -2.44 6.95 -15.09
N GLY A 19 -3.58 6.23 -14.95
CA GLY A 19 -4.25 5.71 -16.16
C GLY A 19 -4.74 4.26 -16.21
N GLU A 20 -4.57 3.40 -15.20
CA GLU A 20 -5.01 2.00 -15.34
C GLU A 20 -5.54 1.36 -14.06
N ARG A 21 -6.80 1.64 -13.65
CA ARG A 21 -7.57 0.86 -12.64
C ARG A 21 -6.71 0.33 -11.46
N ALA A 22 -5.73 1.11 -11.00
CA ALA A 22 -4.71 0.59 -10.12
C ALA A 22 -5.30 0.53 -8.72
N SER A 23 -5.18 -0.63 -8.07
CA SER A 23 -5.50 -0.75 -6.65
C SER A 23 -4.20 -0.54 -5.88
N ALA A 24 -4.15 0.48 -5.02
CA ALA A 24 -2.97 0.78 -4.22
C ALA A 24 -3.04 0.11 -2.85
N VAL A 25 -1.88 -0.29 -2.33
CA VAL A 25 -1.72 -0.68 -0.92
C VAL A 25 -0.70 0.25 -0.29
N TYR A 26 -1.10 0.99 0.74
CA TYR A 26 -0.22 1.90 1.48
C TYR A 26 0.07 1.32 2.87
N VAL A 27 1.35 1.13 3.22
CA VAL A 27 1.79 0.54 4.49
C VAL A 27 2.68 1.54 5.23
N GLY A 28 2.33 1.86 6.47
CA GLY A 28 3.03 2.88 7.27
C GLY A 28 3.09 2.55 8.76
N ASP A 29 4.18 2.96 9.43
CA ASP A 29 4.46 2.65 10.84
C ASP A 29 4.48 3.89 11.74
N ASP A 30 4.49 5.11 11.20
CA ASP A 30 4.68 6.34 11.98
C ASP A 30 3.44 7.26 11.94
N VAL A 31 3.36 8.21 12.88
CA VAL A 31 2.25 9.16 13.01
C VAL A 31 2.08 10.00 11.74
N THR A 32 3.17 10.25 11.00
CA THR A 32 3.13 10.96 9.71
C THR A 32 2.41 10.21 8.59
N ASP A 33 2.10 8.92 8.78
CA ASP A 33 1.34 8.12 7.83
C ASP A 33 -0.17 8.23 8.07
N GLU A 34 -0.58 8.80 9.21
CA GLU A 34 -1.99 8.97 9.56
C GLU A 34 -2.69 9.94 8.60
N ASP A 35 -2.03 11.07 8.29
CA ASP A 35 -2.52 12.04 7.31
C ASP A 35 -2.69 11.38 5.92
N ALA A 36 -1.86 10.39 5.58
CA ALA A 36 -1.98 9.64 4.34
C ALA A 36 -3.17 8.67 4.37
N PHE A 37 -3.41 8.00 5.49
CA PHE A 37 -4.59 7.13 5.66
C PHE A 37 -5.89 7.94 5.55
N GLU A 38 -5.98 9.07 6.25
CA GLU A 38 -7.15 9.96 6.19
C GLU A 38 -7.36 10.52 4.78
N ALA A 39 -6.28 10.89 4.07
CA ALA A 39 -6.38 11.33 2.69
C ALA A 39 -6.91 10.23 1.77
N LEU A 40 -6.50 8.97 1.97
CA LEU A 40 -6.95 7.83 1.16
C LEU A 40 -8.41 7.44 1.44
N GLU A 41 -8.87 7.52 2.69
CA GLU A 41 -10.28 7.29 3.06
C GLU A 41 -11.23 8.27 2.35
N ASN A 42 -10.79 9.52 2.19
CA ASN A 42 -11.59 10.60 1.60
C ASN A 42 -11.54 10.66 0.06
N ARG A 43 -10.73 9.84 -0.61
CA ARG A 43 -10.52 9.87 -2.07
C ARG A 43 -11.25 8.71 -2.76
N SER A 44 -11.68 8.94 -4.01
CA SER A 44 -12.37 7.91 -4.83
C SER A 44 -11.43 6.86 -5.44
N CYS A 45 -10.15 6.86 -5.06
CA CYS A 45 -9.17 5.86 -5.53
C CYS A 45 -9.34 4.55 -4.75
N ARG A 46 -9.29 3.42 -5.46
CA ARG A 46 -9.38 2.11 -4.81
C ARG A 46 -8.05 1.82 -4.11
N SER A 47 -8.01 2.01 -2.80
CA SER A 47 -6.80 1.78 -2.00
C SER A 47 -7.10 0.96 -0.75
N VAL A 48 -6.07 0.34 -0.20
CA VAL A 48 -6.08 -0.33 1.09
C VAL A 48 -4.92 0.22 1.92
N SER A 49 -5.22 0.66 3.14
CA SER A 49 -4.23 1.19 4.08
C SER A 49 -3.93 0.19 5.20
N VAL A 50 -2.65 0.06 5.56
CA VAL A 50 -2.19 -0.89 6.58
C VAL A 50 -1.25 -0.19 7.56
N LEU A 51 -1.65 -0.14 8.82
CA LEU A 51 -0.81 0.31 9.93
C LEU A 51 0.18 -0.79 10.34
N VAL A 52 1.42 -0.43 10.62
CA VAL A 52 2.37 -1.27 11.36
C VAL A 52 2.41 -0.82 12.82
N GLY A 53 2.03 -1.71 13.73
CA GLY A 53 2.02 -1.50 15.17
C GLY A 53 0.61 -1.49 15.77
N ASN A 54 0.55 -1.12 17.05
CA ASN A 54 -0.68 -1.20 17.84
C ASN A 54 -1.05 0.16 18.46
N ARG A 55 -1.59 1.05 17.62
CA ARG A 55 -2.13 2.36 18.03
C ARG A 55 -3.49 2.64 17.36
N PRO A 56 -4.30 3.59 17.87
CA PRO A 56 -5.42 4.13 17.11
C PRO A 56 -4.94 4.65 15.75
N SER A 57 -5.70 4.36 14.69
CA SER A 57 -5.40 4.78 13.33
C SER A 57 -6.64 4.66 12.44
N ALA A 58 -6.72 5.49 11.41
CA ALA A 58 -7.66 5.49 10.30
C ALA A 58 -7.35 4.41 9.25
N ALA A 59 -6.24 3.69 9.38
CA ALA A 59 -5.90 2.59 8.47
C ALA A 59 -6.96 1.47 8.50
N ASP A 60 -7.26 0.90 7.32
CA ASP A 60 -8.23 -0.19 7.13
C ASP A 60 -7.83 -1.46 7.90
N TYR A 61 -6.52 -1.76 7.89
CA TYR A 61 -5.94 -2.94 8.52
C TYR A 61 -4.71 -2.59 9.35
N ARG A 62 -4.25 -3.58 10.12
CA ARG A 62 -3.00 -3.47 10.87
C ARG A 62 -2.22 -4.77 10.89
N VAL A 63 -0.90 -4.64 10.94
CA VAL A 63 0.07 -5.69 11.24
C VAL A 63 0.86 -5.31 12.49
N HIS A 64 1.33 -6.30 13.25
CA HIS A 64 1.96 -6.04 14.55
C HIS A 64 3.36 -5.40 14.43
N ASP A 65 4.13 -5.80 13.43
CA ASP A 65 5.52 -5.41 13.23
C ASP A 65 5.97 -5.64 11.79
N VAL A 66 7.26 -5.37 11.52
CA VAL A 66 7.90 -5.57 10.20
C VAL A 66 7.83 -7.03 9.73
N GLY A 67 7.84 -8.01 10.65
CA GLY A 67 7.62 -9.41 10.31
C GLY A 67 6.22 -9.65 9.77
N GLY A 68 5.22 -9.00 10.38
CA GLY A 68 3.85 -8.96 9.88
C GLY A 68 3.73 -8.34 8.49
N VAL A 69 4.45 -7.25 8.21
CA VAL A 69 4.51 -6.65 6.86
C VAL A 69 5.03 -7.65 5.84
N ARG A 70 6.11 -8.37 6.17
CA ARG A 70 6.67 -9.40 5.28
C ARG A 70 5.67 -10.51 4.99
N ALA A 71 4.98 -11.00 6.01
CA ALA A 71 3.97 -12.06 5.84
C ALA A 71 2.80 -11.59 4.97
N PHE A 72 2.34 -10.35 5.17
CA PHE A 72 1.29 -9.73 4.37
C PHE A 72 1.68 -9.60 2.89
N LEU A 73 2.90 -9.10 2.60
CA LEU A 73 3.36 -8.96 1.21
C LEU A 73 3.57 -10.31 0.52
N ALA A 74 4.04 -11.34 1.25
CA ALA A 74 4.16 -12.69 0.71
C ALA A 74 2.79 -13.28 0.35
N TRP A 75 1.81 -13.13 1.24
CA TRP A 75 0.44 -13.55 0.96
C TRP A 75 -0.14 -12.83 -0.27
N LEU A 76 0.05 -11.50 -0.36
CA LEU A 76 -0.43 -10.73 -1.51
C LEU A 76 0.20 -11.20 -2.83
N ALA A 77 1.49 -11.51 -2.82
CA ALA A 77 2.20 -12.00 -4.01
C ALA A 77 1.69 -13.37 -4.47
N ASP A 78 1.38 -14.27 -3.53
CA ASP A 78 0.79 -15.57 -3.82
C ASP A 78 -0.62 -15.43 -4.42
N GLU A 79 -1.47 -14.56 -3.87
CA GLU A 79 -2.82 -14.31 -4.40
C GLU A 79 -2.80 -13.67 -5.80
N VAL A 80 -1.87 -12.74 -6.05
CA VAL A 80 -1.70 -12.14 -7.38
C VAL A 80 -1.26 -13.18 -8.41
N HIS A 81 -0.41 -14.14 -8.03
CA HIS A 81 -0.01 -15.28 -8.87
C HIS A 81 -1.14 -16.27 -9.18
N LEU A 82 -2.20 -16.27 -8.38
CA LEU A 82 -3.39 -17.08 -8.64
C LEU A 82 -4.41 -16.34 -9.51
N ALA A 83 -4.41 -14.99 -9.44
CA ALA A 83 -5.33 -14.13 -10.20
C ALA A 83 -4.81 -13.78 -11.61
N GLY A 84 -3.51 -13.59 -11.78
CA GLY A 84 -2.83 -13.58 -13.07
C GLY A 84 -2.15 -14.92 -13.25
N GLY A 85 -2.43 -15.65 -14.34
CA GLY A 85 -1.85 -16.97 -14.61
C GLY A 85 -0.31 -17.02 -14.47
N PRO A 86 0.30 -18.23 -14.50
CA PRO A 86 1.69 -18.43 -14.13
C PRO A 86 2.61 -17.42 -14.81
N PRO A 87 3.65 -16.93 -14.11
CA PRO A 87 4.51 -15.88 -14.62
C PRO A 87 5.07 -16.37 -15.95
N ASP A 88 5.02 -15.50 -16.97
CA ASP A 88 5.57 -15.79 -18.29
C ASP A 88 6.94 -16.43 -18.08
N SER A 89 7.01 -17.71 -18.40
CA SER A 89 8.23 -18.47 -18.25
C SER A 89 9.26 -17.76 -19.09
N ASP A 90 10.31 -17.29 -18.42
CA ASP A 90 11.48 -16.64 -19.00
C ASP A 90 12.00 -17.53 -20.13
N ALA A 91 11.51 -17.23 -21.33
CA ALA A 91 11.87 -17.87 -22.57
C ALA A 91 13.01 -17.04 -23.14
N GLY A 92 14.23 -17.40 -22.77
CA GLY A 92 15.40 -16.91 -23.45
C GLY A 92 16.66 -17.69 -23.09
N PRO A 93 17.56 -17.83 -24.06
CA PRO A 93 17.38 -18.47 -25.37
C PRO A 93 17.68 -19.98 -25.36
#